data_AF-A0A969GNM1-F1
#
_entry.id   AF-A0A969GNM1-F1
#
_cell.length_a   1.000
_cell.length_b   1.000
_cell.length_c   1.000
_cell.angle_alpha   90.00
_cell.angle_beta   90.00
_cell.angle_gamma   90.00
#
_symmetry.space_group_name_H-M   'P 1'
#
loop_
_entity.id
_entity.type
_entity.pdbx_description
1 polymer ?
#
loop_
_entity_poly.entity_id
_entity_poly.type
_entity_poly.pdbx_seq_one_letter_code
_entity_poly.pdbx_strand_id
1 'polypeptide(L)'
;MRNSHPFRFGTACKANTRHELIEQARRAEELGYSTLLLEDHLSRTLSSPTVLFGTVDGMADQLVEQRERYGFSYVTIMHSIAEFAPVVARLAGT
;
A
#
# COMPACT_ATOMS: atom_id res chain seq x y z
N MET A 1 -18.18 31.93 22.26
CA MET A 1 -18.44 31.60 20.84
C MET A 1 -18.28 30.09 20.69
N ARG A 2 -19.33 29.34 20.34
CA ARG A 2 -19.14 27.92 19.98
C ARG A 2 -18.48 27.92 18.60
N ASN A 3 -17.28 27.35 18.48
CA ASN A 3 -16.66 27.12 17.17
C ASN A 3 -17.62 26.25 16.36
N SER A 4 -18.31 26.87 15.40
CA SER A 4 -19.11 26.17 14.40
C SER A 4 -18.17 25.69 13.31
N HIS A 5 -17.32 24.73 13.65
CA HIS A 5 -16.65 23.96 12.60
C HIS A 5 -17.63 22.87 12.17
N PRO A 6 -18.21 22.97 10.96
CA PRO A 6 -19.10 21.91 10.46
C PRO A 6 -18.34 20.59 10.37
N PHE A 7 -19.02 19.49 10.67
CA PHE A 7 -18.45 18.15 10.48
C PHE A 7 -18.16 17.94 8.98
N ARG A 8 -16.95 17.47 8.68
CA ARG A 8 -16.51 17.13 7.33
C ARG A 8 -16.14 15.67 7.30
N PHE A 9 -16.61 14.97 6.28
CA PHE A 9 -16.37 13.55 6.11
C PHE A 9 -15.52 13.34 4.85
N GLY A 10 -14.52 12.48 4.96
CA GLY A 10 -13.75 11.98 3.84
C GLY A 10 -14.13 10.53 3.55
N THR A 11 -13.97 10.10 2.31
CA THR A 11 -14.15 8.69 1.90
C THR A 11 -12.97 8.23 1.07
N ALA A 12 -12.71 6.93 1.05
CA ALA A 12 -11.72 6.32 0.17
C ALA A 12 -12.39 5.61 -1.01
N CYS A 13 -11.70 5.49 -2.14
CA CYS A 13 -12.12 4.66 -3.27
C CYS A 13 -10.95 3.94 -3.91
N LYS A 14 -11.27 2.90 -4.69
CA LYS A 14 -10.34 2.24 -5.62
C LYS A 14 -10.80 2.56 -7.04
N ALA A 15 -9.86 2.89 -7.91
CA ALA A 15 -10.13 3.08 -9.33
C ALA A 15 -8.92 2.59 -10.13
N ASN A 16 -9.17 1.72 -11.11
CA ASN A 16 -8.13 1.20 -12.00
C ASN A 16 -8.11 1.96 -13.33
N THR A 17 -9.10 2.82 -13.58
CA THR A 17 -9.18 3.67 -14.76
C THR A 17 -9.53 5.10 -14.42
N ARG A 18 -9.19 6.03 -15.33
CA ARG A 18 -9.60 7.44 -15.22
C ARG A 18 -11.12 7.60 -15.15
N HIS A 19 -11.87 6.78 -15.88
CA HIS A 19 -13.33 6.86 -15.90
C HIS A 19 -13.93 6.47 -14.56
N GLU A 20 -13.48 5.35 -13.97
CA GLU A 20 -13.89 4.93 -12.62
C GLU A 20 -13.59 5.99 -11.56
N LEU A 21 -12.41 6.61 -11.62
CA LEU A 21 -12.02 7.67 -10.69
C LEU A 21 -12.97 8.88 -10.77
N ILE A 22 -13.32 9.29 -11.99
CA ILE A 22 -14.23 10.42 -12.22
C ILE A 22 -15.63 10.13 -11.67
N GLU A 23 -16.16 8.94 -11.90
CA GLU A 23 -17.48 8.56 -11.41
C GLU A 23 -17.51 8.49 -9.87
N GLN A 24 -16.46 7.98 -9.23
CA GLN A 24 -16.35 8.00 -7.77
C GLN A 24 -16.22 9.41 -7.21
N ALA A 25 -15.45 10.29 -7.87
CA ALA A 25 -15.33 11.70 -7.47
C ALA A 25 -16.68 12.42 -7.52
N ARG A 26 -17.41 12.29 -8.64
CA ARG A 26 -18.75 12.87 -8.79
C ARG A 26 -19.72 12.36 -7.73
N ARG A 27 -19.73 11.05 -7.49
CA ARG A 27 -20.58 10.46 -6.46
C ARG A 27 -20.23 10.96 -5.05
N ALA A 28 -18.94 11.15 -4.75
CA ALA A 28 -18.50 11.69 -3.47
C ALA A 28 -18.97 13.14 -3.29
N GLU A 29 -18.89 13.96 -4.34
CA GLU A 29 -19.40 15.33 -4.36
C GLU A 29 -20.92 15.38 -4.16
N GLU A 30 -21.68 14.58 -4.90
CA GLU A 30 -23.15 14.48 -4.80
C GLU A 30 -23.62 14.11 -3.38
N LEU A 31 -22.84 13.29 -2.68
CA LEU A 31 -23.13 12.85 -1.31
C LEU A 31 -22.60 13.78 -0.22
N GLY A 32 -21.91 14.87 -0.58
CA GLY A 32 -21.42 15.88 0.36
C GLY A 32 -20.12 15.52 1.09
N TYR A 33 -19.34 14.55 0.58
CA TYR A 33 -18.00 14.29 1.11
C TYR A 33 -17.07 15.45 0.78
N SER A 34 -16.26 15.85 1.77
CA SER A 34 -15.29 16.94 1.63
C SER A 34 -13.98 16.50 1.00
N THR A 35 -13.70 15.20 0.95
CA THR A 35 -12.44 14.66 0.42
C THR A 35 -12.66 13.23 -0.08
N LEU A 36 -12.05 12.91 -1.22
CA LEU A 36 -11.94 11.57 -1.76
C LEU A 36 -10.46 11.14 -1.75
N LEU A 37 -10.15 10.04 -1.07
CA LEU A 37 -8.82 9.43 -1.03
C LEU A 37 -8.77 8.29 -2.05
N LEU A 38 -7.90 8.39 -3.05
CA LEU A 38 -7.63 7.27 -3.93
C LEU A 38 -6.68 6.30 -3.25
N GLU A 39 -7.13 5.07 -3.06
CA GLU A 39 -6.26 3.98 -2.65
C GLU A 39 -5.34 3.60 -3.82
N ASP A 40 -4.18 4.25 -3.88
CA ASP A 40 -3.09 3.91 -4.80
C ASP A 40 -2.35 2.68 -4.29
N HIS A 41 -3.04 1.54 -4.30
CA HIS A 41 -2.35 0.26 -4.23
C HIS A 41 -1.73 0.04 -5.61
N LEU A 42 -0.47 0.46 -5.79
CA LEU A 42 0.41 -0.13 -6.80
C LEU A 42 0.08 -1.61 -6.86
N SER A 43 -0.36 -2.07 -8.03
CA SER A 43 -1.03 -3.36 -8.22
C SER A 43 -0.46 -4.42 -7.30
N ARG A 44 -1.29 -5.02 -6.44
CA ARG A 44 -0.93 -6.22 -5.65
C ARG A 44 -0.85 -7.45 -6.56
N THR A 45 -0.18 -7.30 -7.69
CA THR A 45 0.27 -8.37 -8.55
C THR A 45 1.51 -9.01 -7.94
N LEU A 46 1.66 -10.31 -8.10
CA LEU A 46 2.85 -11.04 -7.65
C LEU A 46 4.15 -10.54 -8.33
N SER A 47 4.03 -9.76 -9.41
CA SER A 47 5.15 -9.09 -10.07
C SER A 47 5.56 -7.76 -9.42
N SER A 48 4.76 -7.22 -8.48
CA SER A 48 5.12 -5.97 -7.80
C SER A 48 6.25 -6.25 -6.82
N PRO A 49 7.30 -5.42 -6.79
CA PRO A 49 8.39 -5.60 -5.83
C PRO A 49 7.96 -5.35 -4.38
N THR A 50 6.78 -4.76 -4.15
CA THR A 50 6.25 -4.58 -2.78
C THR A 50 5.48 -5.80 -2.26
N VAL A 51 5.30 -6.84 -3.07
CA VAL A 51 4.60 -8.08 -2.70
C VAL A 51 5.61 -9.21 -2.58
N LEU A 52 5.80 -9.72 -1.36
CA LEU A 52 6.58 -10.93 -1.10
C LEU A 52 5.63 -12.11 -0.89
N PHE A 53 5.94 -13.25 -1.49
CA PHE A 53 5.10 -14.45 -1.42
C PHE A 53 5.93 -15.73 -1.46
N GLY A 54 5.36 -16.84 -0.98
CA GLY A 54 6.00 -18.15 -0.97
C GLY A 54 6.65 -18.51 0.36
N THR A 55 7.77 -19.23 0.30
CA THR A 55 8.54 -19.68 1.47
C THR A 55 9.43 -18.57 2.03
N VAL A 56 9.95 -18.75 3.24
CA VAL A 56 10.91 -17.82 3.87
C VAL A 56 12.12 -17.57 2.97
N ASP A 57 12.73 -18.64 2.43
CA ASP A 57 13.86 -18.52 1.50
C ASP A 57 13.46 -17.79 0.21
N GLY A 58 12.31 -18.13 -0.37
CA GLY A 58 11.84 -17.46 -1.58
C GLY A 58 11.56 -15.97 -1.38
N MET A 59 11.09 -15.56 -0.20
CA MET A 59 10.90 -14.15 0.15
C MET A 59 12.25 -13.44 0.37
N ALA A 60 13.23 -14.10 0.99
CA ALA A 60 14.57 -13.56 1.16
C ALA A 60 15.27 -13.35 -0.19
N ASP A 61 15.17 -14.33 -1.09
CA ASP A 61 15.73 -14.26 -2.44
C ASP A 61 15.10 -13.14 -3.26
N GLN A 62 13.76 -12.95 -3.15
CA GLN A 62 13.07 -11.82 -3.78
C GLN A 62 13.62 -10.47 -3.31
N LEU A 63 13.89 -10.31 -2.01
CA LEU A 63 14.46 -9.07 -1.47
C LEU A 63 15.90 -8.83 -1.95
N VAL A 64 16.72 -9.88 -2.06
CA VAL A 64 18.07 -9.80 -2.63
C VAL A 64 18.02 -9.41 -4.11
N GLU A 65 17.15 -10.05 -4.90
CA GLU A 65 16.97 -9.70 -6.31
C GLU A 65 16.54 -8.23 -6.46
N GLN A 66 15.59 -7.77 -5.64
CA GLN A 66 15.17 -6.38 -5.64
C GLN A 66 16.30 -5.40 -5.29
N ARG A 67 17.18 -5.77 -4.36
CA ARG A 67 18.37 -4.98 -4.02
C ARG A 67 19.33 -4.89 -5.20
N GLU A 68 19.60 -6.01 -5.87
CA GLU A 68 20.50 -6.07 -7.03
C GLU A 68 19.92 -5.32 -8.23
N ARG A 69 18.62 -5.48 -8.48
CA ARG A 69 17.93 -4.96 -9.67
C ARG A 69 17.55 -3.49 -9.54
N TYR A 70 17.08 -3.06 -8.37
CA TYR A 70 16.50 -1.74 -8.15
C TYR A 70 17.23 -0.90 -7.09
N GLY A 71 18.19 -1.47 -6.37
CA GLY A 71 18.94 -0.77 -5.32
C GLY A 71 18.19 -0.63 -3.99
N PHE A 72 17.13 -1.40 -3.77
CA PHE A 72 16.38 -1.35 -2.51
C PHE A 72 17.22 -1.84 -1.34
N SER A 73 17.34 -1.01 -0.31
CA SER A 73 18.13 -1.30 0.90
C SER A 73 17.39 -1.01 2.20
N TYR A 74 16.21 -0.40 2.12
CA TYR A 74 15.35 -0.08 3.24
C TYR A 74 13.96 -0.64 2.98
N VAL A 75 13.55 -1.62 3.77
CA VAL A 75 12.27 -2.33 3.62
C VAL A 75 11.44 -2.08 4.88
N THR A 76 10.21 -1.61 4.71
CA THR A 76 9.25 -1.44 5.80
C THR A 76 8.20 -2.53 5.72
N ILE A 77 8.00 -3.25 6.82
CA ILE A 77 7.00 -4.32 6.92
C ILE A 77 5.72 -3.73 7.52
N MET A 78 4.64 -3.77 6.75
CA MET A 78 3.30 -3.33 7.20
C MET A 78 2.47 -4.45 7.84
N HIS A 79 3.06 -5.65 7.99
CA HIS A 79 2.43 -6.86 8.53
C HIS A 79 2.99 -7.24 9.91
N SER A 80 2.57 -8.39 10.45
CA SER A 80 3.01 -8.89 11.76
C SER A 80 4.53 -9.07 11.81
N ILE A 81 5.17 -8.43 12.79
CA ILE A 81 6.61 -8.56 13.04
C ILE A 81 7.00 -10.03 13.28
N ALA A 82 6.19 -10.76 14.06
CA ALA A 82 6.48 -12.15 14.42
C ALA A 82 6.45 -13.09 13.21
N GLU A 83 5.53 -12.86 12.27
CA GLU A 83 5.40 -13.68 11.06
C GLU A 83 6.58 -13.45 10.09
N PHE A 84 7.11 -12.23 10.04
CA PHE A 84 8.20 -11.87 9.14
C PHE A 84 9.60 -12.14 9.74
N ALA A 85 9.69 -12.36 11.05
CA ALA A 85 10.95 -12.58 11.76
C ALA A 85 11.87 -13.67 11.12
N PRO A 86 11.36 -14.80 10.59
CA PRO A 86 12.22 -15.79 9.93
C PRO A 86 12.94 -15.26 8.68
N VAL A 87 12.31 -14.40 7.88
CA VAL A 87 12.93 -13.79 6.68
C VAL A 87 14.04 -12.83 7.12
N VAL A 88 13.78 -12.04 8.18
CA VAL A 88 14.80 -11.17 8.78
C VAL A 88 15.98 -11.99 9.28
N ALA A 89 15.74 -13.09 10.02
CA ALA A 89 16.81 -13.94 10.52
C ALA A 89 17.64 -14.57 9.39
N ARG A 90 17.01 -14.89 8.25
CA ARG A 90 17.69 -15.41 7.06
C ARG A 90 18.60 -14.39 6.36
N LEU A 91 18.28 -13.10 6.43
CA LEU A 91 19.05 -12.00 5.82
C LEU A 91 19.99 -11.30 6.80
N ALA A 92 19.71 -11.35 8.10
CA ALA A 92 20.54 -10.74 9.12
C ALA A 92 21.88 -11.50 9.21
N GLY A 93 22.96 -10.84 8.78
CA GLY A 93 24.31 -11.40 8.78
C GLY A 93 24.92 -11.62 7.40
N THR A 94 24.21 -11.26 6.32
CA THR A 94 24.77 -11.12 4.96
C THR A 94 25.27 -9.71 4.71
#